data_AF-A0A7J3TA43-F1
#
_entry.id   AF-A0A7J3TA43-F1
#
_cell.length_a   1.000
_cell.length_b   1.000
_cell.length_c   1.000
_cell.angle_alpha   90.00
_cell.angle_beta   90.00
_cell.angle_gamma   90.00
#
_symmetry.space_group_name_H-M   'P 1'
#
loop_
_entity.id
_entity.type
_entity.pdbx_description
1 polymer ?
#
loop_
_entity_poly.entity_id
_entity_poly.type
_entity_poly.pdbx_seq_one_letter_code
_entity_poly.pdbx_strand_id
1 'polypeptide(L)'
;MRKFVTVSYQYGTITVPQYSRIRINLKSGRMIYGFLVAEVSNNFVVIIPSNLTFFQKGIVKGFRTSIYKGAIRDFKFDKGAIVSYSTNPNYPVANRGGNVNVPH
;
A
#
# COMPACT_ATOMS: atom_id res chain seq x y z
N MET A 1 -2.17 20.58 4.48
CA MET A 1 -3.03 19.44 4.87
C MET A 1 -2.44 18.14 4.34
N ARG A 2 -2.37 17.08 5.16
CA ARG A 2 -2.00 15.75 4.68
C ARG A 2 -3.15 15.19 3.85
N LYS A 3 -2.89 14.86 2.58
CA LYS A 3 -3.88 14.17 1.73
C LYS A 3 -3.86 12.68 2.07
N PHE A 4 -5.03 12.05 2.06
CA PHE A 4 -5.20 10.62 2.29
C PHE A 4 -5.76 9.96 1.03
N VAL A 5 -5.45 8.68 0.86
CA VAL A 5 -5.92 7.82 -0.22
C VAL A 5 -6.60 6.62 0.43
N THR A 6 -7.87 6.43 0.10
CA THR A 6 -8.60 5.22 0.46
C THR A 6 -8.50 4.23 -0.69
N VAL A 7 -7.96 3.05 -0.40
CA VAL A 7 -7.88 1.94 -1.34
C VAL A 7 -8.86 0.85 -0.97
N SER A 8 -9.56 0.32 -1.96
CA SER A 8 -10.43 -0.84 -1.81
C SER A 8 -9.67 -2.12 -2.16
N TYR A 9 -9.95 -3.20 -1.45
CA TYR A 9 -9.45 -4.52 -1.76
C TYR A 9 -10.51 -5.56 -1.39
N GLN A 10 -10.27 -6.83 -1.73
CA GLN A 10 -11.28 -7.89 -1.61
C GLN A 10 -11.91 -8.01 -0.21
N TYR A 11 -11.19 -7.60 0.85
CA TYR A 11 -11.63 -7.76 2.24
C TYR A 11 -11.97 -6.45 2.96
N GLY A 12 -11.99 -5.31 2.25
CA GLY A 12 -12.37 -4.03 2.86
C GLY A 12 -11.72 -2.82 2.22
N THR A 13 -11.58 -1.76 3.00
CA THR A 13 -10.88 -0.55 2.58
C THR A 13 -9.79 -0.17 3.57
N ILE A 14 -8.72 0.41 3.03
CA ILE A 14 -7.58 0.91 3.78
C ILE A 14 -7.37 2.37 3.42
N THR A 15 -7.32 3.25 4.41
CA THR A 15 -6.98 4.66 4.19
C THR A 15 -5.56 4.91 4.69
N VAL A 16 -4.73 5.48 3.82
CA VAL A 16 -3.32 5.81 4.10
C VAL A 16 -2.97 7.22 3.64
N PRO A 17 -1.94 7.87 4.18
CA PRO A 17 -1.42 9.11 3.61
C PRO A 17 -1.06 8.94 2.14
N GLN A 18 -1.34 9.94 1.33
CA GLN A 18 -0.85 10.00 -0.03
C GLN A 18 0.68 9.91 -0.03
N TYR A 19 1.22 9.20 -1.01
CA TYR A 19 2.62 8.81 -1.13
C TYR A 19 3.11 7.83 -0.05
N SER A 20 2.21 7.09 0.58
CA SER A 20 2.61 5.93 1.39
C SER A 20 3.38 4.92 0.55
N ARG A 21 4.50 4.43 1.09
CA ARG A 21 5.32 3.38 0.48
C ARG A 21 4.52 2.10 0.41
N ILE A 22 4.35 1.57 -0.79
CA ILE A 22 3.62 0.35 -1.08
C ILE A 22 4.54 -0.64 -1.78
N ARG A 23 4.45 -1.91 -1.38
CA ARG A 23 5.04 -3.05 -2.09
C ARG A 23 3.91 -3.89 -2.65
N ILE A 24 3.94 -4.16 -3.95
CA ILE A 24 2.89 -4.85 -4.69
C ILE A 24 3.49 -6.12 -5.28
N ASN A 25 2.96 -7.27 -4.90
CA ASN A 25 3.30 -8.56 -5.48
C ASN A 25 2.31 -8.87 -6.60
N LEU A 26 2.80 -9.00 -7.83
CA LEU A 26 1.99 -9.36 -8.99
C LEU A 26 1.77 -10.87 -9.05
N LYS A 27 0.68 -11.29 -9.69
CA LYS A 27 0.41 -12.71 -10.00
C LYS A 27 1.49 -13.34 -10.86
N SER A 28 2.22 -12.54 -11.64
CA SER A 28 3.37 -12.99 -12.44
C SER A 28 4.62 -13.31 -11.62
N GLY A 29 4.60 -13.14 -10.28
CA GLY A 29 5.76 -13.30 -9.41
C GLY A 29 6.68 -12.08 -9.32
N ARG A 30 6.44 -11.03 -10.12
CA ARG A 30 7.19 -9.77 -10.04
C ARG A 30 6.75 -8.95 -8.84
N MET A 31 7.70 -8.29 -8.18
CA MET A 31 7.43 -7.35 -7.09
C MET A 31 7.70 -5.92 -7.55
N ILE A 32 6.78 -5.01 -7.22
CA ILE A 32 6.88 -3.58 -7.50
C ILE A 32 6.97 -2.82 -6.18
N TYR A 33 7.94 -1.92 -6.09
CA TYR A 33 8.04 -0.92 -5.04
C TYR A 33 7.53 0.42 -5.56
N GLY A 34 6.74 1.13 -4.78
CA GLY A 34 6.21 2.41 -5.22
C GLY A 34 5.65 3.28 -4.10
N PHE A 35 5.15 4.44 -4.49
CA PHE A 35 4.42 5.36 -3.63
C PHE A 35 2.98 5.49 -4.13
N LEU A 36 2.01 5.21 -3.26
CA LEU A 36 0.60 5.25 -3.64
C LEU A 36 0.12 6.70 -3.83
N VAL A 37 -0.41 7.02 -5.00
CA VAL A 37 -0.93 8.36 -5.32
C VAL A 37 -2.46 8.41 -5.21
N ALA A 38 -3.14 7.39 -5.74
CA ALA A 38 -4.60 7.30 -5.76
C ALA A 38 -5.04 5.87 -6.09
N GLU A 39 -6.29 5.55 -5.81
CA GLU A 39 -7.02 4.50 -6.49
C GLU A 39 -7.96 5.15 -7.51
N VAL A 40 -7.94 4.69 -8.76
CA VAL A 40 -8.83 5.16 -9.80
C VAL A 40 -9.44 3.95 -10.49
N SER A 41 -10.76 3.84 -10.41
CA SER A 41 -11.51 2.66 -10.87
C SER A 41 -10.92 1.38 -10.26
N ASN A 42 -10.41 0.46 -11.07
CA ASN A 42 -9.80 -0.78 -10.59
C ASN A 42 -8.27 -0.79 -10.69
N ASN A 43 -7.64 0.39 -10.60
CA ASN A 43 -6.19 0.55 -10.70
C ASN A 43 -5.60 1.27 -9.49
N PHE A 44 -4.44 0.81 -9.05
CA PHE A 44 -3.57 1.59 -8.19
C PHE A 44 -2.73 2.53 -9.03
N VAL A 45 -2.83 3.83 -8.75
CA VAL A 45 -1.95 4.83 -9.34
C VAL A 45 -0.76 4.99 -8.40
N VAL A 46 0.43 4.65 -8.89
CA VAL A 46 1.67 4.66 -8.10
C VAL A 46 2.76 5.45 -8.79
N ILE A 47 3.72 5.95 -8.01
CA ILE A 47 5.01 6.40 -8.51
C ILE A 47 6.02 5.29 -8.26
N ILE A 48 6.56 4.72 -9.34
CA ILE A 48 7.65 3.76 -9.26
C ILE A 48 8.96 4.55 -9.20
N PRO A 49 9.78 4.34 -8.15
CA PRO A 49 11.01 5.08 -7.97
C PRO A 49 11.99 4.76 -9.11
N SER A 50 12.71 5.78 -9.59
CA SER A 50 13.79 5.54 -10.57
C SER A 50 15.00 4.81 -9.97
N ASN A 51 15.11 4.80 -8.63
CA ASN A 51 16.15 4.14 -7.87
C ASN A 51 15.58 3.64 -6.52
N LEU A 52 15.87 2.39 -6.14
CA LEU A 52 15.40 1.79 -4.89
C LEU A 52 15.83 2.57 -3.63
N THR A 53 16.97 3.27 -3.66
CA THR A 53 17.41 4.15 -2.56
C THR A 53 16.40 5.27 -2.28
N PHE A 54 15.71 5.79 -3.29
CA PHE A 54 14.66 6.80 -3.09
C PHE A 54 13.47 6.22 -2.34
N PHE A 55 13.07 4.99 -2.65
CA PHE A 55 12.03 4.28 -1.90
C PHE A 55 12.42 4.07 -0.44
N GLN A 56 13.66 3.63 -0.18
CA GLN A 56 14.15 3.42 1.19
C GLN A 56 14.17 4.72 2.00
N LYS A 57 14.61 5.83 1.39
CA LYS A 57 14.67 7.16 2.02
C LYS A 57 13.33 7.91 2.05
N GLY A 58 12.27 7.38 1.44
CA GLY A 58 10.97 8.06 1.36
C GLY A 58 10.94 9.26 0.39
N ILE A 59 11.88 9.33 -0.55
CA ILE A 59 11.96 10.40 -1.56
C ILE A 59 11.05 10.04 -2.74
N VAL A 60 10.00 10.82 -2.97
CA VAL A 60 9.02 10.58 -4.05
C VAL A 60 9.59 11.12 -5.37
N LYS A 61 10.41 10.31 -6.05
CA LYS A 61 10.98 10.65 -7.37
C LYS A 61 11.02 9.42 -8.27
N GLY A 62 10.40 9.53 -9.44
CA GLY A 62 10.31 8.44 -10.41
C GLY A 62 9.21 8.66 -11.43
N PHE A 63 8.71 7.59 -12.02
CA PHE A 63 7.66 7.66 -13.04
C PHE A 63 6.30 7.24 -12.47
N ARG A 64 5.26 7.97 -12.86
CA ARG A 64 3.88 7.66 -12.48
C ARG A 64 3.31 6.61 -13.42
N THR A 65 2.64 5.60 -12.88
CA THR A 65 1.98 4.55 -13.65
C THR A 65 0.73 4.03 -12.94
N SER A 66 -0.06 3.24 -13.66
CA SER A 66 -1.27 2.58 -13.18
C SER A 66 -1.07 1.07 -13.18
N ILE A 67 -1.44 0.42 -12.08
CA ILE A 67 -1.35 -1.03 -11.92
C ILE A 67 -2.76 -1.58 -11.75
N TYR A 68 -3.18 -2.44 -12.68
CA TYR A 68 -4.47 -3.10 -12.64
C TYR A 68 -4.56 -4.06 -11.45
N LYS A 69 -5.57 -3.88 -10.60
CA LYS A 69 -5.75 -4.68 -9.37
C LYS A 69 -5.95 -6.16 -9.65
N GLY A 70 -6.52 -6.53 -10.81
CA GLY A 70 -6.65 -7.94 -11.20
C GLY A 70 -5.32 -8.64 -11.48
N ALA A 71 -4.23 -7.89 -11.71
CA ALA A 71 -2.87 -8.42 -11.86
C ALA A 71 -2.12 -8.52 -10.51
N ILE A 72 -2.68 -7.95 -9.44
CA ILE A 72 -2.09 -7.95 -8.10
C ILE A 72 -2.50 -9.25 -7.39
N ARG A 73 -1.52 -9.91 -6.76
CA ARG A 73 -1.75 -11.04 -5.86
C ARG A 73 -1.98 -10.54 -4.44
N ASP A 74 -1.05 -9.71 -3.95
CA ASP A 74 -1.09 -9.12 -2.61
C ASP A 74 -0.29 -7.80 -2.58
N PHE A 75 -0.52 -6.97 -1.57
CA PHE A 75 0.24 -5.74 -1.36
C PHE A 75 0.39 -5.43 0.13
N LYS A 76 1.39 -4.61 0.47
CA LYS A 76 1.60 -4.12 1.83
C LYS A 76 2.12 -2.69 1.83
N PHE A 77 1.75 -1.93 2.85
CA PHE A 77 2.33 -0.61 3.13
C PHE A 77 3.45 -0.73 4.17
N ASP A 78 4.52 0.06 4.02
CA ASP A 78 5.61 0.06 5.00
C ASP A 78 5.18 0.76 6.31
N LYS A 79 5.65 0.24 7.46
CA LYS A 79 5.37 0.80 8.79
C LYS A 79 5.74 2.29 8.82
N GLY A 80 4.80 3.13 9.28
CA GLY A 80 4.89 4.59 9.24
C GLY A 80 3.81 5.28 8.40
N ALA A 81 3.10 4.54 7.53
CA ALA A 81 1.82 4.98 7.01
C ALA A 81 0.78 4.92 8.14
N ILE A 82 0.08 6.01 8.42
CA ILE A 82 -1.09 5.98 9.31
C ILE A 82 -2.17 5.20 8.57
N VAL A 83 -2.36 3.94 8.92
CA VAL A 83 -3.35 3.08 8.27
C VAL A 83 -4.64 3.09 9.10
N SER A 84 -5.69 3.72 8.60
CA SER A 84 -7.05 3.52 9.14
C SER A 84 -7.72 2.41 8.33
N TYR A 85 -8.05 1.31 9.00
CA TYR A 85 -8.73 0.17 8.40
C TYR A 85 -10.24 0.28 8.63
N SER A 86 -11.04 -0.05 7.62
CA SER A 86 -12.44 -0.38 7.79
C SER A 86 -12.64 -1.78 7.24
N THR A 87 -12.76 -2.75 8.13
CA THR A 87 -12.99 -4.16 7.78
C THR A 87 -14.48 -4.46 7.74
N ASN A 88 -14.88 -5.18 6.68
CA ASN A 88 -15.97 -6.14 6.70
C ASN A 88 -16.05 -6.92 8.05
N PRO A 89 -17.01 -6.75 8.99
CA PRO A 89 -17.02 -7.53 10.24
C PRO A 89 -16.94 -9.05 10.05
N ASN A 90 -17.33 -9.54 8.87
CA ASN A 90 -17.38 -10.97 8.56
C ASN A 90 -16.04 -11.59 8.13
N TYR A 91 -14.96 -10.82 8.01
CA TYR A 91 -13.66 -11.33 7.56
C TYR A 91 -12.51 -10.77 8.40
N PRO A 92 -12.15 -11.39 9.54
CA PRO A 92 -11.00 -10.97 10.33
C PRO A 92 -9.72 -11.19 9.53
N VAL A 93 -9.02 -10.09 9.22
CA VAL A 93 -7.69 -10.12 8.61
C VAL A 93 -6.70 -10.52 9.69
N ALA A 94 -6.19 -11.76 9.61
CA ALA A 94 -5.18 -12.26 10.53
C ALA A 94 -3.85 -11.51 10.35
N ASN A 95 -3.61 -10.50 11.17
CA ASN A 95 -2.30 -9.88 11.37
C ASN A 95 -1.38 -10.86 12.12
N ARG A 96 -0.75 -11.82 11.42
CA ARG A 96 0.45 -12.48 11.95
C ARG A 96 1.68 -11.67 11.53
N GLY A 97 2.03 -10.70 12.37
CA GLY A 97 3.10 -9.73 12.06
C GLY A 97 3.63 -8.91 13.23
N GLY A 98 3.90 -9.55 14.37
CA GLY A 98 4.99 -9.14 15.27
C GLY A 98 4.68 -8.14 16.39
N ASN A 99 4.73 -8.69 17.61
CA ASN A 99 5.23 -8.10 18.85
C ASN A 99 4.58 -6.79 19.34
N VAL A 100 3.55 -6.94 20.18
CA VAL A 100 3.16 -5.91 21.16
C VAL A 100 3.60 -6.43 22.52
N ASN A 101 4.80 -6.01 22.93
CA ASN A 101 5.15 -5.99 24.34
C ASN A 101 4.32 -4.88 24.96
N VAL A 102 3.31 -5.24 25.76
CA VAL A 102 2.49 -4.28 26.52
C VAL A 102 2.95 -4.38 27.97
N PRO A 103 3.55 -3.34 28.56
CA PRO A 103 3.92 -3.37 29.96
C PRO A 103 2.66 -3.19 30.83
N HIS A 104 2.64 -3.87 31.98
CA HIS A 104 1.79 -3.56 33.12
C HIS A 104 2.69 -3.07 34.26
#